data_AF-A0A6V1NF58-F1
#
_entry.id   AF-A0A6V1NF58-F1
#
_cell.length_a   1.000
_cell.length_b   1.000
_cell.length_c   1.000
_cell.angle_alpha   90.00
_cell.angle_beta   90.00
_cell.angle_gamma   90.00
#
_symmetry.space_group_name_H-M   'P 1'
#
loop_
_entity.id
_entity.type
_entity.pdbx_description
1 polymer ?
#
loop_
_entity_poly.entity_id
_entity_poly.type
_entity_poly.pdbx_seq_one_letter_code
_entity_poly.pdbx_strand_id
1 'polypeptide(L)'
;MGVPHSYPKLNAVWILFIIGLVYVLPVIDGFQATRIVSKQQHPQKMQVLKMEQRSLSSSSRRKLLSEFLVAGGAFVLSNKKAGAEEKKPRLKGAAELDLEYYIKDLMNGNDQTPSVQTVKVLKPARNIDANFARTLEDLTFTAIVQESGLSKDEVKNRIENLKGKVQDTFQKKAPFDADNISDQYRFDMNSYVQYKVAMMSIESLIRRINLVRYVGEGVLAALASRPNSSLQAFQVFDARKNGQLSTVLEQVEVLLSELQGTGFIKGYRVDAPEDLDEDWTAGFPVEVAITLEDPATLGAALQFSGERTLFHPDYAASAMSLFMKKYGIKAKYQEYFIDSTYRPDPTAYQASEVLVQFSLDRLST
;
A
#
# COMPACT_ATOMS: atom_id res chain seq x y z
N MET A 1 -31.92 -14.22 40.07
CA MET A 1 -32.21 -12.80 39.78
C MET A 1 -31.35 -12.40 38.61
N GLY A 2 -31.95 -12.33 37.41
CA GLY A 2 -31.25 -12.04 36.16
C GLY A 2 -31.10 -10.54 35.96
N VAL A 3 -29.89 -10.11 35.56
CA VAL A 3 -29.60 -8.73 35.16
C VAL A 3 -29.68 -8.66 33.62
N PRO A 4 -30.45 -7.75 33.03
CA PRO A 4 -30.45 -7.56 31.59
C PRO A 4 -29.35 -6.59 31.16
N HIS A 5 -28.56 -6.96 30.15
CA HIS A 5 -27.71 -6.02 29.42
C HIS A 5 -28.43 -5.61 28.13
N SER A 6 -28.80 -4.34 28.05
CA SER A 6 -29.25 -3.68 26.83
C SER A 6 -28.05 -3.09 26.10
N TYR A 7 -27.88 -3.44 24.83
CA TYR A 7 -26.97 -2.74 23.92
C TYR A 7 -27.69 -1.55 23.29
N PRO A 8 -27.05 -0.37 23.15
CA PRO A 8 -27.66 0.75 22.45
C PRO A 8 -27.66 0.50 20.93
N LYS A 9 -28.83 0.72 20.32
CA LYS A 9 -29.02 0.71 18.86
C LYS A 9 -28.20 1.83 18.23
N LEU A 10 -27.33 1.48 17.27
CA LEU A 10 -26.68 2.46 16.40
C LEU A 10 -27.72 3.11 15.47
N ASN A 11 -27.86 4.44 15.58
CA ASN A 11 -28.70 5.24 14.69
C ASN A 11 -28.04 5.41 13.31
N ALA A 12 -28.82 5.19 12.26
CA ALA A 12 -28.45 5.25 10.83
C ALA A 12 -27.99 6.63 10.31
N VAL A 13 -27.73 7.60 11.20
CA VAL A 13 -27.32 8.97 10.85
C VAL A 13 -25.79 9.07 10.62
N TRP A 14 -25.00 8.13 11.12
CA TRP A 14 -23.53 8.13 10.96
C TRP A 14 -23.03 7.61 9.60
N ILE A 15 -23.88 6.92 8.83
CA ILE A 15 -23.49 6.34 7.52
C ILE A 15 -23.41 7.41 6.42
N LEU A 16 -24.09 8.56 6.58
CA LEU A 16 -24.06 9.64 5.59
C LEU A 16 -22.87 10.61 5.74
N PHE A 17 -22.12 10.56 6.86
CA PHE A 17 -20.93 11.39 7.04
C PHE A 17 -19.67 10.82 6.36
N ILE A 18 -19.67 9.52 6.01
CA ILE A 18 -18.53 8.82 5.40
C ILE A 18 -18.45 9.05 3.88
N ILE A 19 -19.54 9.43 3.22
CA ILE A 19 -19.58 9.63 1.75
C ILE A 19 -19.22 11.08 1.35
N GLY A 20 -19.21 12.03 2.30
CA GLY A 20 -18.97 13.45 2.02
C GLY A 20 -17.51 13.92 2.02
N LEU A 21 -16.54 13.07 2.35
CA LEU A 21 -15.13 13.46 2.53
C LEU A 21 -14.21 12.98 1.39
N VAL A 22 -14.79 12.70 0.21
CA VAL A 22 -14.07 12.31 -1.02
C VAL A 22 -13.92 13.48 -2.01
N TYR A 23 -14.45 14.67 -1.72
CA TYR A 23 -14.25 15.84 -2.56
C TYR A 23 -13.82 17.05 -1.73
N VAL A 24 -12.87 17.80 -2.29
CA VAL A 24 -12.29 19.08 -1.84
C VAL A 24 -11.04 18.96 -0.97
N LEU A 25 -9.86 19.07 -1.60
CA LEU A 25 -8.99 20.24 -1.42
C LEU A 25 -7.98 20.34 -2.59
N PRO A 26 -7.84 21.52 -3.22
CA PRO A 26 -6.83 21.80 -4.22
C PRO A 26 -5.47 22.10 -3.56
N VAL A 27 -4.41 21.80 -4.31
CA VAL A 27 -3.02 22.17 -4.06
C VAL A 27 -2.90 23.70 -4.02
N ILE A 28 -2.39 24.26 -2.92
CA ILE A 28 -1.95 25.65 -2.83
C ILE A 28 -0.43 25.66 -3.00
N ASP A 29 0.04 26.17 -4.13
CA ASP A 29 1.44 26.51 -4.36
C ASP A 29 1.67 28.01 -4.07
N GLY A 30 2.75 28.27 -3.33
CA GLY A 30 3.75 29.28 -3.69
C GLY A 30 3.40 30.76 -3.54
N PHE A 31 3.82 31.34 -2.41
CA PHE A 31 4.08 32.77 -2.24
C PHE A 31 5.43 33.13 -2.89
N GLN A 32 5.45 34.00 -3.89
CA GLN A 32 6.62 34.81 -4.29
C GLN A 32 6.13 36.19 -4.76
N ALA A 33 6.60 37.22 -4.06
CA ALA A 33 6.36 38.61 -4.41
C ALA A 33 7.42 39.05 -5.43
N THR A 34 6.99 39.59 -6.57
CA THR A 34 7.78 40.59 -7.29
C THR A 34 6.86 41.46 -8.16
N ARG A 35 6.96 42.77 -7.92
CA ARG A 35 6.42 43.88 -8.69
C ARG A 35 7.01 43.86 -10.11
N ILE A 36 6.22 44.16 -11.14
CA ILE A 36 6.48 45.19 -12.17
C ILE A 36 5.37 45.19 -13.26
N VAL A 37 4.73 46.37 -13.36
CA VAL A 37 4.19 47.09 -14.52
C VAL A 37 3.05 46.49 -15.38
N SER A 38 1.97 47.25 -15.38
CA SER A 38 0.77 47.17 -16.19
C SER A 38 1.03 47.43 -17.68
N LYS A 39 0.31 46.70 -18.54
CA LYS A 39 -0.26 47.23 -19.79
C LYS A 39 -1.46 46.37 -20.22
N GLN A 40 -2.61 47.02 -20.32
CA GLN A 40 -3.84 46.51 -20.94
C GLN A 40 -3.66 46.42 -22.46
N GLN A 41 -4.21 45.38 -23.12
CA GLN A 41 -5.38 45.51 -24.01
C GLN A 41 -5.73 44.17 -24.71
N HIS A 42 -7.04 43.93 -24.73
CA HIS A 42 -7.86 42.87 -25.37
C HIS A 42 -8.10 43.16 -26.89
N PRO A 43 -8.94 42.43 -27.66
CA PRO A 43 -9.37 41.01 -27.62
C PRO A 43 -9.55 40.35 -29.04
N GLN A 44 -10.12 39.13 -29.03
CA GLN A 44 -10.99 38.48 -30.05
C GLN A 44 -10.35 37.70 -31.22
N LYS A 45 -10.66 36.40 -31.28
CA LYS A 45 -11.63 35.86 -32.25
C LYS A 45 -12.09 34.43 -31.90
N MET A 46 -13.41 34.28 -31.80
CA MET A 46 -14.13 33.01 -31.93
C MET A 46 -13.88 32.40 -33.31
N GLN A 47 -13.74 31.08 -33.40
CA GLN A 47 -14.41 30.28 -34.43
C GLN A 47 -14.83 28.92 -33.87
N VAL A 48 -16.13 28.67 -34.00
CA VAL A 48 -16.86 27.41 -33.79
C VAL A 48 -17.10 26.77 -35.17
N LEU A 49 -17.32 25.45 -35.18
CA LEU A 49 -17.67 24.53 -36.29
C LEU A 49 -16.45 23.71 -36.78
N LYS A 50 -16.50 22.39 -36.93
CA LYS A 50 -17.63 21.51 -37.18
C LYS A 50 -17.23 20.05 -36.86
N MET A 51 -18.21 19.28 -36.39
CA MET A 51 -18.18 17.82 -36.29
C MET A 51 -17.73 17.17 -37.62
N GLU A 52 -16.87 16.16 -37.52
CA GLU A 52 -16.95 15.01 -38.43
C GLU A 52 -16.83 13.72 -37.63
N GLN A 53 -17.88 12.91 -37.75
CA GLN A 53 -18.03 11.61 -37.13
C GLN A 53 -17.09 10.60 -37.79
N ARG A 54 -16.22 9.97 -36.99
CA ARG A 54 -15.77 8.60 -37.24
C ARG A 54 -16.08 7.77 -36.01
N SER A 55 -17.21 7.08 -36.08
CA SER A 55 -17.59 5.99 -35.20
C SER A 55 -16.86 4.70 -35.59
N LEU A 56 -16.74 3.80 -34.61
CA LEU A 56 -16.16 2.43 -34.59
C LEU A 56 -14.70 2.44 -34.12
N SER A 57 -14.30 1.87 -32.98
CA SER A 57 -14.91 0.87 -32.11
C SER A 57 -14.27 0.89 -30.71
N SER A 58 -15.07 1.00 -29.63
CA SER A 58 -14.62 0.63 -28.26
C SER A 58 -15.78 0.37 -27.29
N SER A 59 -16.97 -0.01 -27.78
CA SER A 59 -18.17 -0.21 -26.93
C SER A 59 -18.36 -1.64 -26.39
N SER A 60 -17.33 -2.48 -26.37
CA SER A 60 -17.47 -3.88 -25.90
C SER A 60 -17.04 -4.14 -24.45
N ARG A 61 -16.49 -3.16 -23.72
CA ARG A 61 -16.09 -3.37 -22.30
C ARG A 61 -16.99 -2.72 -21.25
N ARG A 62 -17.85 -1.75 -21.63
CA ARG A 62 -18.80 -1.11 -20.69
C ARG A 62 -20.17 -1.79 -20.59
N LYS A 63 -20.46 -2.80 -21.43
CA LYS A 63 -21.66 -3.64 -21.30
C LYS A 63 -21.49 -4.79 -20.30
N LEU A 64 -20.26 -5.23 -20.04
CA LEU A 64 -19.98 -6.31 -19.09
C LEU A 64 -20.11 -5.89 -17.62
N LEU A 65 -19.90 -4.60 -17.30
CA LEU A 65 -20.05 -4.10 -15.92
C LEU A 65 -21.49 -3.67 -15.57
N SER A 66 -22.38 -3.52 -16.56
CA SER A 66 -23.81 -3.28 -16.33
C SER A 66 -24.64 -4.57 -16.27
N GLU A 67 -24.09 -5.71 -16.70
CA GLU A 67 -24.77 -7.02 -16.59
C GLU A 67 -24.48 -7.73 -15.25
N PHE A 68 -23.42 -7.35 -14.52
CA PHE A 68 -23.12 -7.91 -13.20
C PHE A 68 -23.94 -7.31 -12.04
N LEU A 69 -24.61 -6.18 -12.24
CA LEU A 69 -25.41 -5.50 -11.20
C LEU A 69 -26.93 -5.72 -11.31
N VAL A 70 -27.40 -6.53 -12.27
CA VAL A 70 -28.85 -6.84 -12.44
C VAL A 70 -29.17 -8.34 -12.35
N ALA A 71 -28.19 -9.23 -12.15
CA ALA A 71 -28.45 -10.65 -11.84
C ALA A 71 -28.74 -10.92 -10.35
N GLY A 72 -28.98 -9.88 -9.55
CA GLY A 72 -29.54 -9.98 -8.21
C GLY A 72 -31.06 -10.06 -8.24
N GLY A 73 -31.61 -11.21 -8.60
CA GLY A 73 -33.05 -11.45 -8.53
C GLY A 73 -33.54 -12.48 -9.54
N ALA A 74 -34.00 -13.62 -9.01
CA ALA A 74 -34.72 -14.71 -9.66
C ALA A 74 -33.87 -15.93 -10.08
N PHE A 75 -33.51 -16.76 -9.10
CA PHE A 75 -33.59 -18.21 -9.30
C PHE A 75 -34.84 -18.73 -8.60
N VAL A 76 -35.87 -18.89 -9.41
CA VAL A 76 -37.09 -19.63 -9.11
C VAL A 76 -36.72 -21.07 -8.76
N LEU A 77 -37.20 -21.52 -7.60
CA LEU A 77 -37.32 -22.94 -7.21
C LEU A 77 -37.90 -23.75 -8.38
N SER A 78 -37.08 -24.57 -9.03
CA SER A 78 -37.55 -25.65 -9.89
C SER A 78 -37.12 -26.99 -9.30
N ASN A 79 -38.02 -27.55 -8.49
CA ASN A 79 -38.07 -28.97 -8.18
C ASN A 79 -38.40 -29.73 -9.47
N LYS A 80 -37.39 -30.37 -10.09
CA LYS A 80 -37.62 -31.52 -10.98
C LYS A 80 -36.61 -32.62 -10.68
N LYS A 81 -37.13 -33.71 -10.10
CA LYS A 81 -36.54 -35.04 -10.14
C LYS A 81 -36.32 -35.45 -11.60
N ALA A 82 -35.10 -35.78 -11.99
CA ALA A 82 -34.79 -36.80 -13.00
C ALA A 82 -33.27 -36.97 -13.17
N GLY A 83 -32.82 -38.24 -13.19
CA GLY A 83 -31.65 -38.69 -13.95
C GLY A 83 -30.29 -38.53 -13.29
N ALA A 84 -29.73 -39.64 -12.82
CA ALA A 84 -28.33 -39.76 -12.48
C ALA A 84 -27.47 -39.71 -13.76
N GLU A 85 -26.66 -38.66 -13.89
CA GLU A 85 -25.48 -38.63 -14.74
C GLU A 85 -24.32 -38.03 -13.92
N GLU A 86 -23.20 -38.77 -13.85
CA GLU A 86 -21.95 -38.33 -13.22
C GLU A 86 -21.41 -37.09 -13.96
N LYS A 87 -21.68 -35.91 -13.40
CA LYS A 87 -21.04 -34.67 -13.85
C LYS A 87 -19.62 -34.62 -13.31
N LYS A 88 -18.64 -34.59 -14.23
CA LYS A 88 -17.25 -34.22 -13.94
C LYS A 88 -17.23 -32.95 -13.05
N PRO A 89 -16.41 -32.89 -12.00
CA PRO A 89 -16.39 -31.74 -11.10
C PRO A 89 -15.98 -30.49 -11.87
N ARG A 90 -16.91 -29.56 -12.06
CA ARG A 90 -16.58 -28.20 -12.47
C ARG A 90 -15.73 -27.59 -11.37
N LEU A 91 -14.51 -27.16 -11.69
CA LEU A 91 -13.72 -26.30 -10.82
C LEU A 91 -14.55 -25.05 -10.54
N LYS A 92 -14.94 -24.86 -9.29
CA LYS A 92 -15.65 -23.67 -8.82
C LYS A 92 -14.65 -22.52 -8.71
N GLY A 93 -15.04 -21.34 -9.16
CA GLY A 93 -14.26 -20.12 -8.99
C GLY A 93 -14.25 -19.66 -7.53
N ALA A 94 -13.27 -18.84 -7.15
CA ALA A 94 -13.12 -18.31 -5.78
C ALA A 94 -14.41 -17.63 -5.27
N ALA A 95 -15.11 -16.87 -6.12
CA ALA A 95 -16.36 -16.22 -5.76
C ALA A 95 -17.52 -17.20 -5.48
N GLU A 96 -17.54 -18.35 -6.14
CA GLU A 96 -18.58 -19.38 -5.96
C GLU A 96 -18.31 -20.17 -4.67
N LEU A 97 -17.04 -20.37 -4.32
CA LEU A 97 -16.63 -21.00 -3.06
C LEU A 97 -16.91 -20.08 -1.87
N ASP A 98 -16.62 -18.78 -1.97
CA ASP A 98 -16.90 -17.81 -0.90
C ASP A 98 -18.40 -17.63 -0.65
N LEU A 99 -19.20 -17.61 -1.72
CA LEU A 99 -20.67 -17.55 -1.59
C LEU A 99 -21.24 -18.83 -0.97
N GLU A 100 -20.71 -20.00 -1.33
CA GLU A 100 -21.11 -21.26 -0.71
C GLU A 100 -20.74 -21.33 0.77
N TYR A 101 -19.59 -20.79 1.15
CA TYR A 101 -19.19 -20.68 2.56
C TYR A 101 -20.14 -19.77 3.33
N TYR A 102 -20.45 -18.59 2.80
CA TYR A 102 -21.41 -17.67 3.41
C TYR A 102 -22.80 -18.28 3.57
N ILE A 103 -23.30 -18.98 2.54
CA ILE A 103 -24.62 -19.63 2.58
C ILE A 103 -24.62 -20.81 3.57
N LYS A 104 -23.56 -21.61 3.59
CA LYS A 104 -23.43 -22.72 4.56
C LYS A 104 -23.38 -22.22 5.99
N ASP A 105 -22.65 -21.14 6.26
CA ASP A 105 -22.56 -20.56 7.60
C ASP A 105 -23.91 -19.96 8.04
N LEU A 106 -24.66 -19.37 7.11
CA LEU A 106 -26.01 -18.86 7.37
C LEU A 106 -27.05 -19.97 7.60
N MET A 107 -26.92 -21.12 6.94
CA MET A 107 -27.89 -22.22 7.00
C MET A 107 -27.60 -23.23 8.12
N ASN A 108 -26.32 -23.45 8.47
CA ASN A 108 -25.91 -24.45 9.46
C ASN A 108 -25.63 -23.86 10.84
N GLY A 109 -25.82 -22.55 11.04
CA GLY A 109 -25.83 -21.93 12.36
C GLY A 109 -24.66 -22.32 13.25
N ASN A 110 -23.45 -21.84 12.94
CA ASN A 110 -22.27 -21.95 13.80
C ASN A 110 -22.01 -23.34 14.42
N ASP A 111 -22.40 -24.42 13.73
CA ASP A 111 -21.92 -25.76 14.06
C ASP A 111 -20.41 -25.74 13.82
N GLN A 112 -19.66 -25.81 14.93
CA GLN A 112 -18.21 -25.82 14.98
C GLN A 112 -17.70 -26.99 14.13
N THR A 113 -17.48 -26.74 12.83
CA THR A 113 -16.53 -27.54 12.06
C THR A 113 -15.26 -27.59 12.88
N PRO A 114 -14.69 -28.79 13.14
CA PRO A 114 -13.51 -28.92 13.98
C PRO A 114 -12.49 -27.92 13.47
N SER A 115 -12.09 -26.98 14.34
CA SER A 115 -11.10 -25.98 13.99
C SER A 115 -9.87 -26.74 13.52
N VAL A 116 -9.65 -26.73 12.20
CA VAL A 116 -8.37 -27.16 11.67
C VAL A 116 -7.43 -26.16 12.31
N GLN A 117 -6.70 -26.57 13.34
CA GLN A 117 -5.64 -25.77 13.93
C GLN A 117 -4.66 -25.54 12.79
N THR A 118 -4.85 -24.44 12.06
CA THR A 118 -3.91 -24.03 11.05
C THR A 118 -2.68 -23.59 11.82
N VAL A 119 -1.73 -24.52 11.96
CA VAL A 119 -0.42 -24.25 12.50
C VAL A 119 0.11 -23.08 11.70
N LYS A 120 0.21 -21.90 12.32
CA LYS A 120 0.90 -20.77 11.73
C LYS A 120 2.33 -21.22 11.54
N VAL A 121 2.74 -21.41 10.29
CA VAL A 121 4.11 -21.80 9.97
C VAL A 121 4.95 -20.57 10.23
N LEU A 122 5.66 -20.59 11.36
CA LEU A 122 6.62 -19.56 11.66
C LEU A 122 7.78 -19.68 10.67
N LYS A 123 8.02 -18.62 9.89
CA LYS A 123 9.18 -18.54 9.01
C LYS A 123 10.42 -18.24 9.85
N PRO A 124 11.61 -18.76 9.49
CA PRO A 124 12.84 -18.34 10.13
C PRO A 124 13.12 -16.86 9.80
N ALA A 125 13.69 -16.13 10.74
CA ALA A 125 14.11 -14.75 10.53
C ALA A 125 15.17 -14.69 9.43
N ARG A 126 15.04 -13.72 8.51
CA ARG A 126 16.15 -13.37 7.61
C ARG A 126 17.14 -12.44 8.30
N ASN A 127 18.35 -12.40 7.76
CA ASN A 127 19.35 -11.42 8.17
C ASN A 127 19.25 -10.18 7.27
N ILE A 128 18.96 -9.05 7.90
CA ILE A 128 19.07 -7.72 7.30
C ILE A 128 20.51 -7.24 7.48
N ASP A 129 21.06 -6.54 6.48
CA ASP A 129 22.33 -5.85 6.58
C ASP A 129 22.34 -4.93 7.82
N ALA A 130 23.27 -5.19 8.75
CA ALA A 130 23.33 -4.51 10.05
C ALA A 130 23.49 -2.99 9.94
N ASN A 131 24.27 -2.54 8.95
CA ASN A 131 24.51 -1.11 8.74
C ASN A 131 23.29 -0.44 8.14
N PHE A 132 22.62 -1.11 7.21
CA PHE A 132 21.36 -0.65 6.63
C PHE A 132 20.27 -0.57 7.70
N ALA A 133 20.05 -1.64 8.47
CA ALA A 133 19.08 -1.68 9.56
C ALA A 133 19.31 -0.55 10.58
N ARG A 134 20.55 -0.35 11.03
CA ARG A 134 20.92 0.76 11.93
C ARG A 134 20.61 2.12 11.31
N THR A 135 20.96 2.30 10.04
CA THR A 135 20.71 3.54 9.32
C THR A 135 19.22 3.85 9.27
N LEU A 136 18.35 2.86 9.01
CA LEU A 136 16.90 3.06 9.00
C LEU A 136 16.33 3.42 10.37
N GLU A 137 16.83 2.79 11.44
CA GLU A 137 16.44 3.12 12.82
C GLU A 137 16.85 4.56 13.18
N ASP A 138 18.07 4.96 12.84
CA ASP A 138 18.60 6.30 13.12
C ASP A 138 17.88 7.39 12.31
N LEU A 139 17.60 7.13 11.03
CA LEU A 139 16.82 8.03 10.17
C LEU A 139 15.41 8.25 10.72
N THR A 140 14.74 7.17 11.09
CA THR A 140 13.38 7.23 11.62
C THR A 140 13.36 7.95 12.96
N PHE A 141 14.29 7.65 13.87
CA PHE A 141 14.44 8.36 15.14
C PHE A 141 14.65 9.87 14.92
N THR A 142 15.57 10.23 14.02
CA THR A 142 15.88 11.63 13.69
C THR A 142 14.65 12.36 13.15
N ALA A 143 13.90 11.72 12.25
CA ALA A 143 12.68 12.27 11.68
C ALA A 143 11.59 12.48 12.75
N ILE A 144 11.45 11.55 13.70
CA ILE A 144 10.51 11.70 14.83
C ILE A 144 10.88 12.91 15.68
N VAL A 145 12.15 13.05 16.05
CA VAL A 145 12.62 14.19 16.85
C VAL A 145 12.32 15.51 16.12
N GLN A 146 12.63 15.58 14.82
CA GLN A 146 12.40 16.78 14.02
C GLN A 146 10.92 17.16 13.92
N GLU A 147 10.06 16.19 13.58
CA GLU A 147 8.66 16.49 13.24
C GLU A 147 7.74 16.56 14.49
N SER A 148 8.10 15.90 15.59
CA SER A 148 7.32 15.95 16.84
C SER A 148 7.58 17.22 17.66
N GLY A 149 8.77 17.81 17.56
CA GLY A 149 9.20 18.92 18.42
C GLY A 149 9.57 18.49 19.85
N LEU A 150 9.63 17.19 20.13
CA LEU A 150 10.10 16.65 21.41
C LEU A 150 11.63 16.63 21.46
N SER A 151 12.19 16.60 22.68
CA SER A 151 13.63 16.42 22.85
C SER A 151 14.07 14.99 22.46
N LYS A 152 15.35 14.82 22.11
CA LYS A 152 15.93 13.49 21.80
C LYS A 152 15.73 12.49 22.95
N ASP A 153 15.95 12.93 24.19
CA ASP A 153 15.80 12.07 25.37
C ASP A 153 14.34 11.67 25.59
N GLU A 154 13.39 12.57 25.34
CA GLU A 154 11.98 12.26 25.46
C GLU A 154 11.53 11.24 24.42
N VAL A 155 11.93 11.40 23.16
CA VAL A 155 11.63 10.43 22.09
C VAL A 155 12.24 9.06 22.43
N LYS A 156 13.50 9.04 22.87
CA LYS A 156 14.19 7.81 23.30
C LYS A 156 13.46 7.11 24.44
N ASN A 157 13.08 7.85 25.48
CA ASN A 157 12.34 7.31 26.62
C ASN A 157 10.98 6.74 26.22
N ARG A 158 10.26 7.39 25.30
CA ARG A 158 8.97 6.90 24.76
C ARG A 158 9.15 5.60 23.98
N ILE A 159 10.20 5.51 23.14
CA ILE A 159 10.55 4.31 22.39
C ILE A 159 10.87 3.15 23.34
N GLU A 160 11.77 3.34 24.30
CA GLU A 160 12.16 2.27 25.23
C GLU A 160 10.99 1.79 26.12
N ASN A 161 10.17 2.72 26.61
CA ASN A 161 8.98 2.38 27.40
C ASN A 161 7.99 1.55 26.59
N LEU A 162 7.72 1.94 25.34
CA LEU A 162 6.82 1.19 24.47
C LEU A 162 7.42 -0.16 24.07
N LYS A 163 8.72 -0.22 23.76
CA LYS A 163 9.44 -1.46 23.44
C LYS A 163 9.28 -2.48 24.57
N GLY A 164 9.53 -2.09 25.82
CA GLY A 164 9.36 -2.97 26.98
C GLY A 164 7.93 -3.51 27.17
N LYS A 165 6.90 -2.81 26.66
CA LYS A 165 5.50 -3.25 26.73
C LYS A 165 5.11 -4.24 25.63
N VAL A 166 5.77 -4.18 24.47
CA VAL A 166 5.35 -4.93 23.27
C VAL A 166 6.29 -6.06 22.91
N GLN A 167 7.53 -6.05 23.41
CA GLN A 167 8.55 -7.05 23.08
C GLN A 167 8.07 -8.49 23.31
N ASP A 168 7.50 -8.80 24.48
CA ASP A 168 6.98 -10.15 24.77
C ASP A 168 5.91 -10.60 23.78
N THR A 169 5.09 -9.66 23.29
CA THR A 169 4.04 -9.96 22.31
C THR A 169 4.64 -10.29 20.95
N PHE A 170 5.67 -9.55 20.53
CA PHE A 170 6.37 -9.84 19.28
C PHE A 170 7.16 -11.15 19.38
N GLN A 171 7.90 -11.39 20.48
CA GLN A 171 8.66 -12.63 20.69
C GLN A 171 7.76 -13.89 20.71
N LYS A 172 6.54 -13.78 21.26
CA LYS A 172 5.56 -14.88 21.22
C LYS A 172 5.06 -15.19 19.81
N LYS A 173 4.96 -14.19 18.94
CA LYS A 173 4.54 -14.36 17.53
C LYS A 173 5.68 -14.93 16.68
N ALA A 174 6.88 -14.42 16.88
CA ALA A 174 8.10 -14.83 16.20
C ALA A 174 9.29 -14.61 17.15
N PRO A 175 9.97 -15.66 17.64
CA PRO A 175 11.17 -15.50 18.45
C PRO A 175 12.29 -14.84 17.66
N PHE A 176 13.04 -13.96 18.33
CA PHE A 176 14.20 -13.26 17.77
C PHE A 176 15.22 -12.93 18.84
N ASP A 177 16.46 -12.69 18.40
CA ASP A 177 17.51 -12.16 19.25
C ASP A 177 17.36 -10.63 19.37
N ALA A 178 17.07 -10.15 20.58
CA ALA A 178 16.83 -8.73 20.84
C ALA A 178 18.09 -7.86 20.67
N ASP A 179 19.28 -8.47 20.79
CA ASP A 179 20.57 -7.79 20.67
C ASP A 179 21.11 -7.82 19.22
N ASN A 180 20.55 -8.69 18.37
CA ASN A 180 20.94 -8.80 16.97
C ASN A 180 20.21 -7.79 16.08
N ILE A 181 20.88 -6.69 15.71
CA ILE A 181 20.34 -5.67 14.80
C ILE A 181 19.98 -6.20 13.40
N SER A 182 20.59 -7.31 12.98
CA SER A 182 20.32 -7.95 11.70
C SER A 182 19.09 -8.87 11.72
N ASP A 183 18.55 -9.20 12.90
CA ASP A 183 17.38 -10.06 12.96
C ASP A 183 16.13 -9.31 12.44
N GLN A 184 15.50 -9.89 11.41
CA GLN A 184 14.31 -9.32 10.77
C GLN A 184 13.18 -9.01 11.75
N TYR A 185 12.88 -9.92 12.68
CA TYR A 185 11.75 -9.76 13.61
C TYR A 185 12.07 -8.75 14.71
N ARG A 186 13.34 -8.64 15.11
CA ARG A 186 13.82 -7.54 15.97
C ARG A 186 13.65 -6.19 15.28
N PHE A 187 14.02 -6.10 13.99
CA PHE A 187 13.84 -4.89 13.19
C PHE A 187 12.35 -4.53 13.03
N ASP A 188 11.51 -5.50 12.68
CA ASP A 188 10.05 -5.34 12.54
C ASP A 188 9.42 -4.73 13.81
N MET A 189 9.72 -5.29 14.98
CA MET A 189 9.24 -4.78 16.26
C MET A 189 9.74 -3.35 16.52
N ASN A 190 11.01 -3.05 16.24
CA ASN A 190 11.55 -1.70 16.41
C ASN A 190 10.88 -0.68 15.48
N SER A 191 10.67 -1.03 14.20
CA SER A 191 9.93 -0.19 13.26
C SER A 191 8.51 0.08 13.75
N TYR A 192 7.81 -0.94 14.26
CA TYR A 192 6.50 -0.76 14.89
C TYR A 192 6.55 0.26 16.05
N VAL A 193 7.48 0.06 17.00
CA VAL A 193 7.62 0.93 18.17
C VAL A 193 7.90 2.38 17.75
N GLN A 194 8.84 2.60 16.84
CA GLN A 194 9.21 3.95 16.40
C GLN A 194 8.05 4.64 15.69
N TYR A 195 7.39 3.98 14.74
CA TYR A 195 6.23 4.57 14.06
C TYR A 195 5.04 4.78 15.00
N LYS A 196 4.90 3.95 16.05
CA LYS A 196 3.82 4.13 17.03
C LYS A 196 4.09 5.37 17.88
N VAL A 197 5.33 5.57 18.31
CA VAL A 197 5.75 6.81 19.00
C VAL A 197 5.58 8.01 18.09
N ALA A 198 5.94 7.91 16.80
CA ALA A 198 5.73 8.95 15.80
C ALA A 198 4.24 9.32 15.69
N MET A 199 3.36 8.32 15.57
CA MET A 199 1.92 8.49 15.47
C MET A 199 1.34 9.19 16.70
N MET A 200 1.80 8.83 17.89
CA MET A 200 1.35 9.40 19.16
C MET A 200 1.90 10.81 19.41
N SER A 201 3.05 11.16 18.82
CA SER A 201 3.77 12.40 19.12
C SER A 201 3.64 13.45 18.02
N ILE A 202 3.21 13.06 16.82
CA ILE A 202 3.04 13.96 15.66
C ILE A 202 1.57 14.00 15.30
N GLU A 203 0.86 15.06 15.67
CA GLU A 203 -0.57 15.19 15.39
C GLU A 203 -0.85 15.59 13.94
N SER A 204 0.02 16.44 13.36
CA SER A 204 -0.17 16.99 12.02
C SER A 204 0.10 15.95 10.93
N LEU A 205 -0.88 15.73 10.04
CA LEU A 205 -0.72 14.87 8.86
C LEU A 205 0.42 15.33 7.96
N ILE A 206 0.59 16.64 7.76
CA ILE A 206 1.66 17.21 6.92
C ILE A 206 3.03 16.85 7.50
N ARG A 207 3.18 16.90 8.82
CA ARG A 207 4.43 16.50 9.49
C ARG A 207 4.70 15.00 9.42
N ARG A 208 3.65 14.17 9.49
CA ARG A 208 3.78 12.72 9.24
C ARG A 208 4.24 12.43 7.80
N ILE A 209 3.70 13.16 6.83
CA ILE A 209 4.15 13.07 5.43
C ILE A 209 5.62 13.50 5.30
N ASN A 210 6.04 14.56 6.00
CA ASN A 210 7.45 14.98 6.03
C ASN A 210 8.37 13.90 6.62
N LEU A 211 7.95 13.23 7.69
CA LEU A 211 8.69 12.12 8.28
C LEU A 211 8.87 10.99 7.27
N VAL A 212 7.79 10.54 6.62
CA VAL A 212 7.84 9.46 5.63
C VAL A 212 8.74 9.87 4.46
N ARG A 213 8.63 11.12 3.99
CA ARG A 213 9.50 11.64 2.94
C ARG A 213 10.98 11.63 3.36
N TYR A 214 11.30 12.13 4.56
CA TYR A 214 12.67 12.16 5.07
C TYR A 214 13.26 10.75 5.15
N VAL A 215 12.49 9.79 5.66
CA VAL A 215 12.89 8.39 5.74
C VAL A 215 13.13 7.81 4.34
N GLY A 216 12.21 8.02 3.39
CA GLY A 216 12.37 7.55 2.02
C GLY A 216 13.58 8.15 1.28
N GLU A 217 13.87 9.44 1.49
CA GLU A 217 15.09 10.09 0.97
C GLU A 217 16.35 9.45 1.59
N GLY A 218 16.31 9.18 2.89
CA GLY A 218 17.38 8.51 3.61
C GLY A 218 17.60 7.06 3.15
N VAL A 219 16.55 6.31 2.83
CA VAL A 219 16.64 4.96 2.22
C VAL A 219 17.39 5.03 0.89
N LEU A 220 17.01 5.95 0.01
CA LEU A 220 17.69 6.12 -1.29
C LEU A 220 19.18 6.47 -1.11
N ALA A 221 19.50 7.36 -0.18
CA ALA A 221 20.88 7.72 0.11
C ALA A 221 21.68 6.55 0.72
N ALA A 222 21.07 5.80 1.65
CA ALA A 222 21.67 4.64 2.29
C ALA A 222 21.99 3.54 1.26
N LEU A 223 21.06 3.26 0.34
CA LEU A 223 21.31 2.30 -0.74
C LEU A 223 22.38 2.79 -1.71
N ALA A 224 22.28 4.04 -2.16
CA ALA A 224 23.24 4.61 -3.10
C ALA A 224 24.67 4.72 -2.52
N SER A 225 24.82 4.84 -1.20
CA SER A 225 26.14 4.89 -0.56
C SER A 225 26.80 3.53 -0.34
N ARG A 226 26.11 2.42 -0.66
CA ARG A 226 26.68 1.07 -0.53
C ARG A 226 27.84 0.87 -1.51
N PRO A 227 28.88 0.10 -1.13
CA PRO A 227 29.91 -0.31 -2.06
C PRO A 227 29.29 -1.03 -3.27
N ASN A 228 29.70 -0.66 -4.48
CA ASN A 228 29.20 -1.22 -5.73
C ASN A 228 27.69 -1.02 -5.97
N SER A 229 27.05 -0.03 -5.32
CA SER A 229 25.64 0.25 -5.60
C SER A 229 25.45 0.69 -7.04
N SER A 230 24.53 0.02 -7.74
CA SER A 230 24.17 0.36 -9.12
C SER A 230 23.43 1.70 -9.21
N LEU A 231 22.88 2.18 -8.08
CA LEU A 231 22.16 3.45 -7.99
C LEU A 231 23.05 4.68 -8.23
N GLN A 232 24.36 4.56 -8.07
CA GLN A 232 25.30 5.68 -8.30
C GLN A 232 25.48 6.01 -9.78
N ALA A 233 25.25 5.03 -10.66
CA ALA A 233 25.53 5.14 -12.09
C ALA A 233 24.38 5.77 -12.89
N PHE A 234 23.27 6.14 -12.25
CA PHE A 234 22.07 6.57 -12.95
C PHE A 234 22.16 7.99 -13.48
N GLN A 235 21.94 8.12 -14.79
CA GLN A 235 21.62 9.40 -15.40
C GLN A 235 20.14 9.69 -15.19
N VAL A 236 19.86 10.67 -14.33
CA VAL A 236 18.51 11.18 -14.16
C VAL A 236 18.08 11.89 -15.45
N PHE A 237 16.96 11.47 -16.02
CA PHE A 237 16.33 12.11 -17.18
C PHE A 237 14.88 12.47 -16.88
N ASP A 238 14.31 13.37 -17.69
CA ASP A 238 12.92 13.79 -17.53
C ASP A 238 12.01 12.89 -18.37
N ALA A 239 11.34 11.94 -17.73
CA ALA A 239 10.43 11.00 -18.38
C ALA A 239 9.23 11.71 -19.03
N ARG A 240 8.92 12.95 -18.64
CA ARG A 240 7.87 13.76 -19.28
C ARG A 240 8.24 14.19 -20.70
N LYS A 241 9.54 14.33 -20.98
CA LYS A 241 10.06 14.81 -22.28
C LYS A 241 10.43 13.67 -23.20
N ASN A 242 10.97 12.59 -22.63
CA ASN A 242 11.54 11.49 -23.40
C ASN A 242 10.55 10.33 -23.63
N GLY A 243 9.39 10.34 -22.97
CA GLY A 243 8.30 9.38 -23.21
C GLY A 243 8.55 7.94 -22.74
N GLN A 244 9.67 7.67 -22.06
CA GLN A 244 10.07 6.32 -21.67
C GLN A 244 9.83 6.08 -20.17
N LEU A 245 8.61 5.69 -19.83
CA LEU A 245 8.24 5.30 -18.48
C LEU A 245 8.77 3.89 -18.16
N SER A 246 8.80 3.00 -19.16
CA SER A 246 9.43 1.67 -19.08
C SER A 246 10.86 1.73 -18.54
N THR A 247 11.70 2.60 -19.11
CA THR A 247 13.08 2.82 -18.64
C THR A 247 13.12 3.22 -17.16
N VAL A 248 12.17 4.03 -16.67
CA VAL A 248 12.13 4.39 -15.25
C VAL A 248 11.74 3.19 -14.39
N LEU A 249 10.83 2.32 -14.84
CA LEU A 249 10.48 1.09 -14.12
C LEU A 249 11.67 0.13 -14.04
N GLU A 250 12.48 0.00 -15.10
CA GLU A 250 13.73 -0.76 -15.04
C GLU A 250 14.67 -0.20 -13.95
N GLN A 251 14.76 1.12 -13.80
CA GLN A 251 15.55 1.73 -12.72
C GLN A 251 14.94 1.47 -11.33
N VAL A 252 13.62 1.36 -11.23
CA VAL A 252 12.93 0.96 -9.98
C VAL A 252 13.22 -0.49 -9.64
N GLU A 253 13.32 -1.39 -10.62
CA GLU A 253 13.75 -2.77 -10.39
C GLU A 253 15.16 -2.85 -9.83
N VAL A 254 16.08 -2.00 -10.29
CA VAL A 254 17.43 -1.93 -9.70
C VAL A 254 17.37 -1.45 -8.25
N LEU A 255 16.55 -0.45 -7.92
CA LEU A 255 16.31 -0.04 -6.53
C LEU A 255 15.78 -1.19 -5.67
N LEU A 256 14.84 -1.98 -6.20
CA LEU A 256 14.29 -3.15 -5.51
C LEU A 256 15.33 -4.27 -5.35
N SER A 257 16.18 -4.48 -6.35
CA SER A 257 17.33 -5.40 -6.27
C SER A 257 18.31 -4.99 -5.16
N GLU A 258 18.58 -3.70 -5.00
CA GLU A 258 19.44 -3.19 -3.92
C GLU A 258 18.80 -3.42 -2.55
N LEU A 259 17.49 -3.17 -2.40
CA LEU A 259 16.73 -3.50 -1.19
C LEU A 259 16.77 -5.00 -0.89
N GLN A 260 16.58 -5.84 -1.89
CA GLN A 260 16.69 -7.29 -1.75
C GLN A 260 18.10 -7.71 -1.30
N GLY A 261 19.14 -7.10 -1.87
CA GLY A 261 20.54 -7.31 -1.50
C GLY A 261 20.88 -6.91 -0.06
N THR A 262 20.06 -6.09 0.60
CA THR A 262 20.18 -5.79 2.03
C THR A 262 19.46 -6.81 2.92
N GLY A 263 18.69 -7.74 2.35
CA GLY A 263 17.81 -8.64 3.09
C GLY A 263 16.49 -8.01 3.57
N PHE A 264 16.26 -6.73 3.25
CA PHE A 264 15.04 -5.99 3.66
C PHE A 264 13.77 -6.56 3.02
N ILE A 265 13.83 -6.99 1.76
CA ILE A 265 12.79 -7.80 1.10
C ILE A 265 13.37 -9.13 0.66
N LYS A 266 12.52 -10.16 0.55
CA LYS A 266 12.93 -11.47 0.02
C LYS A 266 13.03 -11.46 -1.51
N GLY A 267 12.15 -10.71 -2.16
CA GLY A 267 12.00 -10.63 -3.61
C GLY A 267 10.98 -9.58 -4.00
N TYR A 268 10.77 -9.39 -5.30
CA TYR A 268 9.81 -8.43 -5.82
C TYR A 268 9.28 -8.85 -7.20
N ARG A 269 8.16 -8.25 -7.61
CA ARG A 269 7.59 -8.33 -8.96
C ARG A 269 7.07 -6.95 -9.38
N VAL A 270 7.28 -6.58 -10.64
CA VAL A 270 6.75 -5.35 -11.22
C VAL A 270 5.77 -5.72 -12.33
N ASP A 271 4.52 -5.35 -12.14
CA ASP A 271 3.42 -5.59 -13.06
C ASP A 271 3.00 -4.25 -13.67
N ALA A 272 3.28 -4.07 -14.97
CA ALA A 272 2.95 -2.86 -15.72
C ALA A 272 2.09 -3.20 -16.97
N PRO A 273 1.27 -2.26 -17.46
CA PRO A 273 0.52 -2.44 -18.70
C PRO A 273 1.44 -2.67 -19.91
N GLU A 274 1.00 -3.46 -20.88
CA GLU A 274 1.77 -3.69 -22.13
C GLU A 274 1.98 -2.38 -22.92
N ASP A 275 0.97 -1.51 -22.93
CA ASP A 275 0.96 -0.24 -23.66
C ASP A 275 1.48 0.95 -22.81
N LEU A 276 2.29 0.67 -21.78
CA LEU A 276 2.78 1.64 -20.77
C LEU A 276 3.31 2.96 -21.36
N ASP A 277 4.22 2.88 -22.33
CA ASP A 277 4.86 4.07 -22.91
C ASP A 277 3.93 4.82 -23.87
N GLU A 278 2.99 4.11 -24.52
CA GLU A 278 2.00 4.72 -25.40
C GLU A 278 1.01 5.55 -24.58
N ASP A 279 0.45 4.97 -23.51
CA ASP A 279 -0.44 5.64 -22.58
C ASP A 279 0.25 6.83 -21.89
N TRP A 280 1.49 6.62 -21.44
CA TRP A 280 2.30 7.67 -20.84
C TRP A 280 2.55 8.81 -21.82
N THR A 281 2.92 8.54 -23.08
CA THR A 281 3.19 9.54 -24.12
C THR A 281 1.93 10.30 -24.50
N ALA A 282 0.78 9.63 -24.55
CA ALA A 282 -0.53 10.24 -24.76
C ALA A 282 -0.96 11.15 -23.60
N GLY A 283 -0.27 11.08 -22.45
CA GLY A 283 -0.52 11.92 -21.28
C GLY A 283 -1.62 11.37 -20.38
N PHE A 284 -1.93 10.08 -20.48
CA PHE A 284 -2.82 9.42 -19.56
C PHE A 284 -2.06 9.01 -18.29
N PRO A 285 -2.72 9.03 -17.11
CA PRO A 285 -2.18 8.40 -15.92
C PRO A 285 -2.00 6.90 -16.15
N VAL A 286 -0.90 6.35 -15.62
CA VAL A 286 -0.60 4.92 -15.74
C VAL A 286 -0.62 4.26 -14.36
N GLU A 287 -1.31 3.14 -14.25
CA GLU A 287 -1.33 2.30 -13.06
C GLU A 287 -0.27 1.21 -13.16
N VAL A 288 0.57 1.07 -12.13
CA VAL A 288 1.61 0.04 -12.02
C VAL A 288 1.47 -0.64 -10.67
N ALA A 289 1.61 -1.97 -10.64
CA ALA A 289 1.60 -2.76 -9.42
C ALA A 289 3.02 -3.25 -9.12
N ILE A 290 3.49 -3.06 -7.90
CA ILE A 290 4.78 -3.58 -7.44
C ILE A 290 4.53 -4.46 -6.22
N THR A 291 4.83 -5.75 -6.33
CA THR A 291 4.73 -6.67 -5.20
C THR A 291 6.07 -6.80 -4.50
N LEU A 292 6.09 -6.60 -3.17
CA LEU A 292 7.22 -6.84 -2.30
C LEU A 292 7.01 -8.15 -1.53
N GLU A 293 7.91 -9.11 -1.70
CA GLU A 293 7.82 -10.39 -1.01
C GLU A 293 8.46 -10.29 0.38
N ASP A 294 7.63 -10.57 1.39
CA ASP A 294 8.00 -10.70 2.80
C ASP A 294 8.86 -9.52 3.28
N PRO A 295 8.42 -8.25 3.19
CA PRO A 295 9.25 -7.13 3.66
C PRO A 295 9.55 -7.21 5.16
N ALA A 296 10.69 -6.70 5.57
CA ALA A 296 11.16 -6.72 6.95
C ALA A 296 10.22 -6.03 7.94
N THR A 297 9.31 -5.17 7.47
CA THR A 297 8.34 -4.43 8.27
C THR A 297 6.90 -4.96 8.15
N LEU A 298 6.70 -6.14 7.55
CA LEU A 298 5.38 -6.68 7.29
C LEU A 298 4.55 -6.86 8.58
N GLY A 299 5.16 -7.40 9.64
CA GLY A 299 4.44 -7.63 10.89
C GLY A 299 4.01 -6.33 11.57
N ALA A 300 4.87 -5.32 11.55
CA ALA A 300 4.58 -3.97 12.00
C ALA A 300 3.44 -3.34 11.21
N ALA A 301 3.49 -3.40 9.88
CA ALA A 301 2.47 -2.85 8.99
C ALA A 301 1.10 -3.52 9.21
N LEU A 302 1.06 -4.85 9.35
CA LEU A 302 -0.16 -5.60 9.68
C LEU A 302 -0.71 -5.21 11.05
N GLN A 303 0.15 -4.97 12.05
CA GLN A 303 -0.28 -4.53 13.37
C GLN A 303 -0.97 -3.15 13.28
N PHE A 304 -0.42 -2.21 12.51
CA PHE A 304 -1.05 -0.91 12.25
C PHE A 304 -2.37 -1.00 11.46
N SER A 305 -2.44 -1.91 10.47
CA SER A 305 -3.68 -2.18 9.75
C SER A 305 -4.80 -2.65 10.69
N GLY A 306 -4.46 -3.53 11.64
CA GLY A 306 -5.37 -3.96 12.70
C GLY A 306 -5.81 -2.82 13.64
N GLU A 307 -5.00 -1.78 13.79
CA GLU A 307 -5.32 -0.55 14.52
C GLU A 307 -6.09 0.49 13.70
N ARG A 308 -6.40 0.19 12.43
CA ARG A 308 -7.16 1.05 11.50
C ARG A 308 -6.49 2.39 11.23
N THR A 309 -5.18 2.41 11.11
CA THR A 309 -4.41 3.58 10.70
C THR A 309 -3.64 3.31 9.42
N LEU A 310 -3.53 4.35 8.59
CA LEU A 310 -2.73 4.34 7.34
C LEU A 310 -1.29 4.84 7.57
N PHE A 311 -0.94 5.21 8.80
CA PHE A 311 0.40 5.64 9.15
C PHE A 311 1.16 4.47 9.79
N HIS A 312 1.94 3.77 8.97
CA HIS A 312 2.74 2.60 9.33
C HIS A 312 4.16 2.73 8.74
N PRO A 313 5.10 1.85 9.12
CA PRO A 313 6.42 1.82 8.50
C PRO A 313 6.29 1.54 7.01
N ASP A 314 6.73 2.49 6.19
CA ASP A 314 6.80 2.39 4.75
C ASP A 314 8.14 2.97 4.27
N TYR A 315 9.14 2.11 4.21
CA TYR A 315 10.47 2.45 3.73
C TYR A 315 10.60 2.27 2.22
N ALA A 316 9.93 1.25 1.65
CA ALA A 316 10.12 0.85 0.27
C ALA A 316 9.25 1.66 -0.70
N ALA A 317 7.94 1.79 -0.44
CA ALA A 317 7.05 2.53 -1.34
C ALA A 317 7.33 4.03 -1.30
N SER A 318 7.65 4.58 -0.12
CA SER A 318 8.13 5.96 0.01
C SER A 318 9.41 6.22 -0.79
N ALA A 319 10.41 5.33 -0.72
CA ALA A 319 11.64 5.44 -1.50
C ALA A 319 11.38 5.33 -3.01
N MET A 320 10.57 4.37 -3.46
CA MET A 320 10.19 4.22 -4.87
C MET A 320 9.48 5.48 -5.41
N SER A 321 8.51 6.01 -4.66
CA SER A 321 7.79 7.23 -5.02
C SER A 321 8.73 8.43 -5.17
N LEU A 322 9.70 8.57 -4.26
CA LEU A 322 10.69 9.65 -4.31
C LEU A 322 11.71 9.46 -5.44
N PHE A 323 12.06 8.21 -5.73
CA PHE A 323 12.93 7.86 -6.83
C PHE A 323 12.30 8.23 -8.17
N MET A 324 11.06 7.82 -8.42
CA MET A 324 10.29 8.19 -9.62
C MET A 324 10.13 9.71 -9.76
N LYS A 325 9.98 10.43 -8.64
CA LYS A 325 9.91 11.90 -8.64
C LYS A 325 11.15 12.56 -9.23
N LYS A 326 12.35 11.98 -9.09
CA LYS A 326 13.58 12.49 -9.71
C LYS A 326 13.49 12.50 -11.24
N TYR A 327 12.69 11.60 -11.82
CA TYR A 327 12.44 11.49 -13.26
C TYR A 327 11.24 12.32 -13.75
N GLY A 328 10.70 13.21 -12.91
CA GLY A 328 9.55 14.06 -13.25
C GLY A 328 8.20 13.35 -13.14
N ILE A 329 8.12 12.22 -12.44
CA ILE A 329 6.89 11.45 -12.26
C ILE A 329 6.29 11.75 -10.88
N LYS A 330 5.01 12.08 -10.86
CA LYS A 330 4.21 12.16 -9.65
C LYS A 330 3.61 10.78 -9.39
N ALA A 331 4.13 10.09 -8.38
CA ALA A 331 3.63 8.80 -7.95
C ALA A 331 2.73 8.97 -6.72
N LYS A 332 1.51 8.43 -6.78
CA LYS A 332 0.67 8.16 -5.60
C LYS A 332 0.61 6.66 -5.44
N TYR A 333 0.52 6.15 -4.21
CA TYR A 333 0.39 4.72 -4.01
C TYR A 333 -0.56 4.34 -2.88
N GLN A 334 -1.01 3.10 -2.93
CA GLN A 334 -1.75 2.40 -1.87
C GLN A 334 -1.12 1.02 -1.68
N GLU A 335 -1.13 0.54 -0.43
CA GLU A 335 -0.60 -0.78 -0.08
C GLU A 335 -1.71 -1.75 0.27
N TYR A 336 -1.55 -2.99 -0.20
CA TYR A 336 -2.42 -4.12 0.12
C TYR A 336 -1.56 -5.28 0.63
N PHE A 337 -1.96 -5.88 1.75
CA PHE A 337 -1.32 -7.09 2.24
C PHE A 337 -1.93 -8.29 1.53
N ILE A 338 -1.10 -9.23 1.06
CA ILE A 338 -1.52 -10.42 0.32
C ILE A 338 -0.94 -11.67 0.98
N ASP A 339 -1.78 -12.70 1.16
CA ASP A 339 -1.32 -14.07 1.42
C ASP A 339 -1.08 -14.75 0.07
N SER A 340 0.18 -15.08 -0.23
CA SER A 340 0.53 -15.72 -1.50
C SER A 340 0.06 -17.18 -1.56
N THR A 341 -0.36 -17.76 -0.44
CA THR A 341 -0.92 -19.10 -0.36
C THR A 341 -2.43 -19.01 -0.19
N TYR A 342 -3.19 -19.54 -1.15
CA TYR A 342 -4.63 -19.68 -0.97
C TYR A 342 -4.92 -20.62 0.21
N ARG A 343 -5.76 -20.16 1.14
CA ARG A 343 -6.20 -20.94 2.30
C ARG A 343 -7.73 -20.99 2.28
N PRO A 344 -8.34 -22.19 2.33
CA PRO A 344 -9.80 -22.31 2.38
C PRO A 344 -10.44 -21.66 3.62
N ASP A 345 -9.69 -21.57 4.71
CA ASP A 345 -10.12 -20.91 5.95
C ASP A 345 -9.61 -19.44 5.97
N PRO A 346 -10.50 -18.44 5.93
CA PRO A 346 -10.11 -17.03 6.00
C PRO A 346 -9.39 -16.67 7.30
N THR A 347 -9.65 -17.38 8.40
CA THR A 347 -8.98 -17.12 9.69
C THR A 347 -7.52 -17.56 9.68
N ALA A 348 -7.13 -18.39 8.71
CA ALA A 348 -5.78 -18.84 8.50
C ALA A 348 -4.92 -17.86 7.69
N TYR A 349 -5.50 -16.73 7.25
CA TYR A 349 -4.83 -15.69 6.47
C TYR A 349 -3.48 -15.29 7.07
N GLN A 350 -2.43 -15.40 6.26
CA GLN A 350 -1.05 -15.10 6.62
C GLN A 350 -0.41 -14.30 5.50
N ALA A 351 -0.59 -12.98 5.55
CA ALA A 351 0.07 -12.10 4.60
C ALA A 351 1.57 -12.38 4.55
N SER A 352 2.08 -12.48 3.33
CA SER A 352 3.48 -12.73 3.01
C SER A 352 4.01 -11.77 1.95
N GLU A 353 3.15 -10.96 1.37
CA GLU A 353 3.49 -10.00 0.33
C GLU A 353 2.79 -8.66 0.62
N VAL A 354 3.42 -7.57 0.17
CA VAL A 354 2.82 -6.23 0.12
C VAL A 354 2.74 -5.83 -1.34
N LEU A 355 1.52 -5.69 -1.85
CA LEU A 355 1.25 -5.12 -3.16
C LEU A 355 1.13 -3.60 -3.03
N VAL A 356 2.04 -2.89 -3.68
CA VAL A 356 2.03 -1.44 -3.78
C VAL A 356 1.47 -1.06 -5.15
N GLN A 357 0.25 -0.55 -5.17
CA GLN A 357 -0.36 -0.04 -6.39
C GLN A 357 -0.01 1.44 -6.55
N PHE A 358 0.70 1.77 -7.63
CA PHE A 358 1.08 3.11 -8.01
C PHE A 358 0.16 3.68 -9.09
N SER A 359 -0.32 4.90 -8.87
CA SER A 359 -0.93 5.77 -9.87
C SER A 359 0.10 6.83 -10.28
N LEU A 360 0.60 6.72 -11.50
CA LEU A 360 1.70 7.52 -12.05
C LEU A 360 1.14 8.62 -12.95
N ASP A 361 1.52 9.85 -12.67
CA ASP A 361 1.12 11.04 -13.42
C ASP A 361 2.34 11.92 -13.71
N ARG A 362 2.25 12.79 -14.70
CA ARG A 362 3.32 13.75 -15.01
C ARG A 362 3.36 14.81 -13.90
N LEU A 363 4.54 15.09 -13.37
CA LEU A 363 4.69 16.18 -12.40
C LEU A 363 4.41 17.52 -13.10
N SER A 364 3.38 18.25 -12.65
CA SER A 364 3.05 19.59 -13.15
C SER A 364 4.26 20.52 -12.97
N THR A 365 4.63 21.22 -14.05
CA THR A 365 5.71 22.23 -14.05
C THR A 365 5.34 23.47 -13.29
#